data_AF-A0A257ZVN1-F1
#
_entry.id   AF-A0A257ZVN1-F1
#
_cell.length_a   1.000
_cell.length_b   1.000
_cell.length_c   1.000
_cell.angle_alpha   90.00
_cell.angle_beta   90.00
_cell.angle_gamma   90.00
#
_symmetry.space_group_name_H-M   'P 1'
#
loop_
_entity.id
_entity.type
_entity.pdbx_description
1 polymer ?
#
loop_
_entity_poly.entity_id
_entity_poly.type
_entity_poly.pdbx_seq_one_letter_code
_entity_poly.pdbx_strand_id
1 'polypeptide(L)' 'MPRFAANLSMMFNEWAFLDRFKAAADAGFEAVEFLFPYEHPAEQVGLALVG' A
#
# COMPACT_ATOMS: atom_id res chain seq x y z
N MET A 1 18.66 5.62 -10.44
CA MET A 1 17.57 6.56 -10.10
C MET A 1 17.04 6.23 -8.72
N PRO A 2 16.49 7.20 -7.96
CA PRO A 2 15.83 6.92 -6.68
C PRO A 2 14.64 5.99 -6.87
N ARG A 3 14.35 5.14 -5.87
CA ARG A 3 13.16 4.30 -5.81
C ARG A 3 12.13 4.99 -4.92
N PHE A 4 10.98 5.35 -5.50
CA PHE A 4 9.90 6.01 -4.76
C PHE A 4 8.95 4.99 -4.16
N ALA A 5 8.50 5.24 -2.94
CA ALA A 5 7.44 4.49 -2.28
C ALA A 5 6.18 5.35 -2.18
N ALA A 6 5.01 4.75 -2.45
CA ALA A 6 3.75 5.43 -2.18
C ALA A 6 3.43 5.38 -0.68
N ASN A 7 3.16 6.55 -0.09
CA ASN A 7 2.72 6.61 1.30
C ASN A 7 1.21 6.37 1.37
N LEU A 8 0.79 5.15 1.72
CA LEU A 8 -0.63 4.73 1.71
C LEU A 8 -1.44 5.34 2.85
N SER A 9 -0.80 5.99 3.82
CA SER A 9 -1.50 6.79 4.84
C SER A 9 -1.92 8.16 4.32
N MET A 10 -1.28 8.64 3.24
CA MET A 10 -1.50 9.98 2.67
C MET A 10 -2.08 9.94 1.24
N MET A 11 -1.87 8.86 0.50
CA MET A 11 -2.26 8.68 -0.89
C MET A 11 -3.33 7.59 -1.04
N PHE A 12 -4.09 7.64 -2.14
CA PHE A 12 -5.12 6.64 -2.48
C PHE A 12 -6.23 6.52 -1.41
N ASN A 13 -6.57 7.64 -0.75
CA ASN A 13 -7.57 7.68 0.31
C ASN A 13 -9.01 7.46 -0.18
N GLU A 14 -9.22 7.44 -1.49
CA GLU A 14 -10.47 7.06 -2.16
C GLU A 14 -10.76 5.56 -2.03
N TRP A 15 -9.75 4.75 -1.68
CA TRP A 15 -9.84 3.30 -1.53
C TRP A 15 -9.73 2.86 -0.06
N ALA A 16 -10.31 1.70 0.25
CA ALA A 16 -10.09 1.03 1.54
C ALA A 16 -8.61 0.64 1.67
N PHE A 17 -8.07 0.57 2.90
CA PHE A 17 -6.62 0.44 3.13
C PHE A 17 -5.95 -0.68 2.33
N LEU A 18 -6.53 -1.90 2.33
CA LEU A 18 -5.97 -3.05 1.61
C LEU A 18 -6.04 -2.88 0.08
N ASP A 19 -6.99 -2.10 -0.45
CA ASP A 19 -7.11 -1.83 -1.89
C ASP A 19 -6.06 -0.81 -2.38
N ARG A 20 -5.48 -0.03 -1.47
CA ARG A 20 -4.46 1.00 -1.80
C ARG A 20 -3.17 0.38 -2.33
N PHE A 21 -2.85 -0.85 -1.95
CA PHE A 21 -1.67 -1.57 -2.44
C PHE A 21 -1.76 -1.79 -3.95
N LYS A 22 -2.91 -2.29 -4.42
CA LYS A 22 -3.18 -2.42 -5.85
C LYS A 22 -3.21 -1.06 -6.56
N ALA A 23 -3.84 -0.05 -5.97
CA ALA A 23 -3.88 1.29 -6.56
C ALA A 23 -2.46 1.89 -6.74
N ALA A 24 -1.56 1.65 -5.79
CA ALA A 24 -0.16 2.06 -5.87
C ALA A 24 0.60 1.29 -6.98
N ALA A 25 0.41 -0.03 -7.06
CA ALA A 25 1.01 -0.85 -8.10
C ALA A 25 0.52 -0.44 -9.51
N ASP A 26 -0.78 -0.23 -9.68
CA ASP A 26 -1.38 0.23 -10.95
C ASP A 26 -0.88 1.63 -11.36
N ALA A 27 -0.49 2.47 -10.38
CA ALA A 27 0.14 3.76 -10.60
C ALA A 27 1.66 3.69 -10.85
N GLY A 28 2.25 2.49 -10.85
CA GLY A 28 3.67 2.25 -11.17
C GLY A 28 4.62 2.34 -9.97
N PHE A 29 4.13 2.35 -8.74
CA PHE A 29 4.99 2.27 -7.56
C PHE A 29 5.42 0.82 -7.30
N GLU A 30 6.73 0.60 -7.13
CA GLU A 30 7.30 -0.70 -6.76
C GLU A 30 7.38 -0.94 -5.25
N ALA A 31 7.08 0.09 -4.45
CA ALA A 31 7.20 0.06 -3.00
C ALA A 31 6.11 0.92 -2.36
N VAL A 32 5.77 0.58 -1.12
CA VAL A 32 4.77 1.30 -0.31
C VAL A 32 5.29 1.49 1.12
N GLU A 33 4.83 2.56 1.76
CA GLU A 33 5.01 2.82 3.18
C GLU A 33 3.68 3.27 3.80
N PHE A 34 3.50 3.05 5.11
CA PHE A 34 2.32 3.45 5.87
C PHE A 34 2.65 3.45 7.37
N LEU A 35 1.89 4.21 8.17
CA LEU A 35 2.23 4.43 9.58
C LEU A 35 1.75 3.29 10.51
N PHE A 36 0.51 2.86 10.39
CA PHE A 36 -0.13 2.00 11.40
C PHE A 36 -0.96 0.88 10.74
N PRO A 37 -0.44 -0.36 10.67
CA PRO A 37 -1.18 -1.49 10.11
C PRO A 37 -1.98 -2.30 11.13
N TYR A 38 -2.01 -1.89 12.41
CA TYR A 38 -2.44 -2.76 13.53
C TYR A 38 -3.94 -3.12 13.54
N GLU A 39 -4.77 -2.45 12.75
CA GLU A 39 -6.18 -2.81 12.53
C GLU A 39 -6.33 -4.03 11.60
N HIS A 40 -5.26 -4.42 10.91
CA HIS A 40 -5.24 -5.55 9.97
C HIS A 40 -4.27 -6.64 10.43
N PRO A 41 -4.65 -7.93 10.37
CA PRO A 41 -3.71 -9.03 10.54
C PRO A 41 -2.54 -8.91 9.55
N ALA A 42 -1.32 -9.19 10.01
CA ALA A 42 -0.12 -9.12 9.17
C ALA A 42 -0.22 -9.99 7.90
N GLU A 43 -0.93 -11.12 7.98
CA GLU A 43 -1.21 -11.98 6.82
C GLU A 43 -2.03 -11.27 5.74
N GLN A 44 -3.03 -10.46 6.11
CA GLN A 44 -3.84 -9.72 5.14
C GLN A 44 -3.01 -8.64 4.44
N VAL A 45 -2.16 -7.94 5.17
CA VAL A 45 -1.21 -6.96 4.60
C VAL A 45 -0.21 -7.67 3.68
N GLY A 46 0.28 -8.84 4.08
CA GLY A 46 1.18 -9.68 3.28
C GLY A 46 0.56 -10.12 1.97
N LEU A 47 -0.70 -10.57 1.99
CA LEU A 47 -1.44 -10.93 0.77
C LEU A 47 -1.64 -9.74 -0.16
N ALA A 48 -1.92 -8.55 0.38
CA ALA A 48 -2.10 -7.33 -0.40
C ALA A 48 -0.81 -6.87 -1.13
N LEU A 49 0.37 -7.34 -0.73
CA LEU A 49 1.65 -7.03 -1.38
C LEU A 49 1.97 -7.91 -2.61
N VAL A 50 1.25 -9.02 -2.82
CA VAL A 50 1.57 -10.03 -3.84
C VAL A 50 0.71 -9.88 -5.11
N GLY A 51 -0.32 -9.02 -5.07
CA GLY A 51 -1.20 -8.71 -6.21
C GLY A 51 -0.70 -7.57 -7.08
#